data_AF-A0A7S2R7L9-F1
#
_entry.id   AF-A0A7S2R7L9-F1
#
_cell.length_a   1.000
_cell.length_b   1.000
_cell.length_c   1.000
_cell.angle_alpha   90.00
_cell.angle_beta   90.00
_cell.angle_gamma   90.00
#
_symmetry.space_group_name_H-M   'P 1'
#
loop_
_entity.id
_entity.type
_entity.pdbx_description
1 polymer ?
#
loop_
_entity_poly.entity_id
_entity_poly.type
_entity_poly.pdbx_seq_one_letter_code
_entity_poly.pdbx_strand_id
1 'polypeptide(L)'
;VVGREVFGDDYVSRDQLTRLHMYYGGAMDCDHWHQGAGFVTSHVALTLVWEKGLQAIEPSIAAPYWDFTLESTFFGSSDWHDSKIFSSDWFGEGSPDNELHTVTEGRWSFVPMMMNSAGYTKWHNAYGLMRAPWNLDSTPFVTRSMNIYGLENNLKPSGCEEYHRTLKKSNWMSLAKVLNSAAHGHIHETMGGAWNHPFEAVVADIEDPPLAVFQFAHWIQSSSKILWRAGVVKCSDSCDMSTPTSECNCACDEKAIAGRRSYEVLDEYGLLDSLTFFDSDLNTLDSSKFKDHKGSIREVIQGHTKEESKEIYDSMLDNLCTPGHLGDMFQASSPNDVTFWVIHSTIDRVWHFMRLGDTEYDQTWEATTPCYGHNPKNFQPFSSLFGDDHDKYYTNKELYDLLSPTSDSLPYVYDNFEWPHCTFLGYRMTN
;
A
#
# COMPACT_ATOMS: atom_id res chain seq x y z
N VAL A 1 1.34 21.92 -17.45
CA VAL A 1 1.72 23.25 -17.98
C VAL A 1 0.64 24.27 -17.63
N VAL A 2 -0.61 24.11 -18.09
CA VAL A 2 -1.72 25.04 -17.81
C VAL A 2 -1.86 25.44 -16.33
N GLY A 3 -1.87 24.48 -15.39
CA GLY A 3 -2.07 24.83 -13.98
C GLY A 3 -0.97 25.71 -13.38
N ARG A 4 0.31 25.51 -13.73
CA ARG A 4 1.40 26.38 -13.27
C ARG A 4 1.36 27.76 -13.92
N GLU A 5 0.93 27.85 -15.18
CA GLU A 5 0.73 29.13 -15.85
C GLU A 5 -0.38 29.97 -15.19
N VAL A 6 -1.39 29.31 -14.59
CA VAL A 6 -2.53 29.97 -13.95
C VAL A 6 -2.29 30.25 -12.46
N PHE A 7 -1.73 29.29 -11.73
CA PHE A 7 -1.64 29.31 -10.27
C PHE A 7 -0.22 29.50 -9.73
N GLY A 8 0.79 29.58 -10.60
CA GLY A 8 2.19 29.78 -10.23
C GLY A 8 2.99 28.48 -10.05
N ASP A 9 4.26 28.63 -9.71
CA ASP A 9 5.25 27.54 -9.74
C ASP A 9 5.00 26.43 -8.71
N ASP A 10 4.35 26.78 -7.58
CA ASP A 10 3.99 25.83 -6.52
C ASP A 10 2.86 24.88 -6.92
N TYR A 11 2.11 25.19 -7.99
CA TYR A 11 1.06 24.29 -8.47
C TYR A 11 1.64 22.95 -8.95
N VAL A 12 1.00 21.88 -8.47
CA VAL A 12 1.23 20.50 -8.90
C VAL A 12 -0.10 19.83 -9.25
N SER A 13 -0.13 19.11 -10.37
CA SER A 13 -1.29 18.30 -10.71
C SER A 13 -1.25 16.97 -9.98
N ARG A 14 -2.43 16.35 -9.81
CA ARG A 14 -2.56 14.96 -9.33
C ARG A 14 -1.62 14.02 -10.10
N ASP A 15 -1.59 14.13 -11.44
CA ASP A 15 -0.79 13.21 -12.23
C ASP A 15 0.73 13.42 -12.08
N GLN A 16 1.19 14.63 -11.72
CA GLN A 16 2.58 14.87 -11.34
C GLN A 16 2.92 14.16 -10.02
N LEU A 17 2.01 14.23 -9.05
CA LEU A 17 2.16 13.59 -7.76
C LEU A 17 2.09 12.06 -7.85
N THR A 18 1.12 11.51 -8.58
CA THR A 18 1.03 10.06 -8.84
C THR A 18 2.28 9.57 -9.55
N ARG A 19 2.75 10.28 -10.58
CA ARG A 19 3.99 9.92 -11.28
C ARG A 19 5.18 9.87 -10.34
N LEU A 20 5.30 10.85 -9.44
CA LEU A 20 6.38 10.88 -8.46
C LEU A 20 6.32 9.66 -7.55
N HIS A 21 5.15 9.38 -6.98
CA HIS A 21 4.93 8.20 -6.15
C HIS A 21 5.21 6.89 -6.88
N MET A 22 4.80 6.77 -8.14
CA MET A 22 5.09 5.61 -8.96
C MET A 22 6.58 5.44 -9.28
N TYR A 23 7.35 6.53 -9.45
CA TYR A 23 8.79 6.39 -9.68
C TYR A 23 9.51 5.70 -8.55
N TYR A 24 9.10 5.98 -7.32
CA TYR A 24 9.76 5.46 -6.12
C TYR A 24 9.06 4.22 -5.56
N GLY A 25 7.75 4.08 -5.71
CA GLY A 25 6.99 2.89 -5.29
C GLY A 25 6.89 1.78 -6.33
N GLY A 26 7.04 2.11 -7.62
CA GLY A 26 6.88 1.20 -8.77
C GLY A 26 8.19 0.70 -9.37
N ALA A 27 9.34 1.07 -8.81
CA ALA A 27 10.64 0.73 -9.37
C ALA A 27 10.95 -0.78 -9.32
N MET A 28 11.70 -1.28 -10.31
CA MET A 28 12.08 -2.69 -10.43
C MET A 28 13.10 -3.14 -9.39
N ASP A 29 14.04 -2.28 -9.00
CA ASP A 29 15.16 -2.64 -8.12
C ASP A 29 14.72 -2.84 -6.68
N CYS A 30 13.86 -1.96 -6.15
CA CYS A 30 13.15 -2.16 -4.90
C CYS A 30 12.01 -1.12 -4.75
N ASP A 31 11.29 -1.18 -3.64
CA ASP A 31 10.30 -0.17 -3.26
C ASP A 31 11.00 0.94 -2.47
N HIS A 32 11.24 2.11 -3.07
CA HIS A 32 12.06 3.18 -2.47
C HIS A 32 11.30 4.01 -1.44
N TRP A 33 9.96 3.99 -1.49
CA TRP A 33 9.10 4.79 -0.62
C TRP A 33 8.30 3.97 0.39
N HIS A 34 8.20 2.65 0.24
CA HIS A 34 7.55 1.77 1.22
C HIS A 34 8.52 0.72 1.75
N GLN A 35 8.11 -0.02 2.79
CA GLN A 35 8.91 -1.09 3.41
C GLN A 35 10.25 -0.68 4.07
N GLY A 36 10.45 0.61 4.37
CA GLY A 36 11.57 1.06 5.18
C GLY A 36 11.32 2.41 5.86
N ALA A 37 12.32 2.92 6.58
CA ALA A 37 12.15 4.08 7.46
C ALA A 37 11.99 5.41 6.71
N GLY A 38 12.38 5.47 5.43
CA GLY A 38 12.15 6.66 4.59
C GLY A 38 10.69 6.85 4.17
N PHE A 39 9.82 5.86 4.44
CA PHE A 39 8.38 5.95 4.18
C PHE A 39 7.75 7.20 4.81
N VAL A 40 7.99 7.41 6.10
CA VAL A 40 7.34 8.51 6.84
C VAL A 40 7.78 9.85 6.27
N THR A 41 9.08 10.09 6.12
CA THR A 41 9.58 11.36 5.59
C THR A 41 9.17 11.62 4.16
N SER A 42 9.13 10.58 3.30
CA SER A 42 8.71 10.75 1.91
C SER A 42 7.22 11.08 1.80
N HIS A 43 6.36 10.40 2.54
CA HIS A 43 4.91 10.61 2.45
C HIS A 43 4.45 11.91 3.11
N VAL A 44 5.04 12.30 4.24
CA VAL A 44 4.73 13.60 4.87
C VAL A 44 5.20 14.75 3.97
N ALA A 45 6.40 14.65 3.39
CA ALA A 45 6.87 15.64 2.43
C ALA A 45 6.00 15.68 1.15
N LEU A 46 5.53 14.54 0.65
CA LEU A 46 4.60 14.47 -0.47
C LEU A 46 3.26 15.16 -0.16
N THR A 47 2.72 14.95 1.04
CA THR A 47 1.51 15.66 1.51
C THR A 47 1.73 17.17 1.57
N LEU A 48 2.91 17.63 2.00
CA LEU A 48 3.24 19.06 1.99
C LEU A 48 3.35 19.64 0.58
N VAL A 49 3.92 18.91 -0.38
CA VAL A 49 3.91 19.33 -1.80
C VAL A 49 2.47 19.47 -2.30
N TRP A 50 1.61 18.51 -1.96
CA TRP A 50 0.20 18.54 -2.33
C TRP A 50 -0.54 19.72 -1.69
N GLU A 51 -0.37 19.93 -0.38
CA GLU A 51 -0.97 21.05 0.35
C GLU A 51 -0.53 22.40 -0.23
N LYS A 52 0.77 22.62 -0.46
CA LYS A 52 1.29 23.81 -1.13
C LYS A 52 0.69 23.99 -2.53
N GLY A 53 0.55 22.89 -3.28
CA GLY A 53 -0.10 22.91 -4.59
C GLY A 53 -1.56 23.37 -4.54
N LEU A 54 -2.29 23.02 -3.48
CA LEU A 54 -3.64 23.53 -3.24
C LEU A 54 -3.64 24.99 -2.77
N GLN A 55 -2.69 25.38 -1.92
CA GLN A 55 -2.51 26.76 -1.44
C GLN A 55 -2.15 27.74 -2.55
N ALA A 56 -1.51 27.27 -3.63
CA ALA A 56 -1.31 28.05 -4.85
C ALA A 56 -2.65 28.47 -5.51
N ILE A 57 -3.74 27.73 -5.26
CA ILE A 57 -5.09 28.02 -5.75
C ILE A 57 -5.88 28.79 -4.69
N GLU A 58 -5.92 28.29 -3.46
CA GLU A 58 -6.60 28.90 -2.31
C GLU A 58 -5.70 28.83 -1.07
N PRO A 59 -5.04 29.94 -0.71
CA PRO A 59 -4.04 29.98 0.36
C PRO A 59 -4.56 29.56 1.74
N SER A 60 -5.87 29.58 2.00
CA SER A 60 -6.43 29.17 3.28
C SER A 60 -6.59 27.66 3.45
N ILE A 61 -6.33 26.85 2.43
CA ILE A 61 -6.49 25.39 2.50
C ILE A 61 -5.39 24.78 3.37
N ALA A 62 -5.78 23.84 4.21
CA ALA A 62 -4.88 22.92 4.92
C ALA A 62 -5.27 21.47 4.63
N ALA A 63 -4.29 20.58 4.61
CA ALA A 63 -4.49 19.15 4.46
C ALA A 63 -5.24 18.58 5.68
N PRO A 64 -6.43 17.97 5.50
CA PRO A 64 -7.10 17.31 6.60
C PRO A 64 -6.43 15.96 6.92
N TYR A 65 -6.80 15.37 8.05
CA TYR A 65 -6.48 13.99 8.38
C TYR A 65 -7.75 13.15 8.50
N TRP A 66 -7.66 11.86 8.17
CA TRP A 66 -8.72 10.88 8.38
C TRP A 66 -8.35 9.96 9.55
N ASP A 67 -9.01 10.15 10.69
CA ASP A 67 -8.86 9.25 11.85
C ASP A 67 -9.64 7.95 11.66
N PHE A 68 -9.08 7.05 10.86
CA PHE A 68 -9.68 5.74 10.57
C PHE A 68 -9.76 4.80 11.77
N THR A 69 -9.23 5.19 12.93
CA THR A 69 -9.48 4.46 14.18
C THR A 69 -10.94 4.58 14.63
N LEU A 70 -11.68 5.59 14.14
CA LEU A 70 -13.12 5.72 14.31
C LEU A 70 -13.87 4.64 13.54
N GLU A 71 -13.57 4.47 12.25
CA GLU A 71 -14.12 3.37 11.44
C GLU A 71 -13.82 2.02 12.09
N SER A 72 -12.57 1.78 12.50
CA SER A 72 -12.21 0.55 13.20
C SER A 72 -12.94 0.34 14.53
N THR A 73 -13.47 1.39 15.16
CA THR A 73 -14.15 1.30 16.46
C THR A 73 -15.64 1.06 16.31
N PHE A 74 -16.27 1.75 15.36
CA PHE A 74 -17.73 1.77 15.23
C PHE A 74 -18.27 0.80 14.18
N PHE A 75 -17.39 0.18 13.39
CA PHE A 75 -17.75 -0.74 12.32
C PHE A 75 -16.96 -2.06 12.40
N GLY A 76 -17.54 -3.11 11.83
CA GLY A 76 -16.92 -4.38 11.51
C GLY A 76 -16.13 -4.34 10.20
N SER A 77 -15.52 -5.46 9.83
CA SER A 77 -14.83 -5.59 8.52
C SER A 77 -15.80 -5.53 7.34
N SER A 78 -17.04 -5.96 7.55
CA SER A 78 -18.08 -6.06 6.53
C SER A 78 -18.79 -4.75 6.20
N ASP A 79 -18.75 -3.76 7.09
CA ASP A 79 -19.62 -2.57 7.02
C ASP A 79 -18.87 -1.24 7.21
N TRP A 80 -17.55 -1.22 7.38
CA TRP A 80 -16.83 0.04 7.58
C TRP A 80 -16.82 0.95 6.33
N HIS A 81 -17.04 0.39 5.12
CA HIS A 81 -17.28 1.15 3.89
C HIS A 81 -18.63 1.87 3.88
N ASP A 82 -19.54 1.59 4.83
CA ASP A 82 -20.77 2.36 5.05
C ASP A 82 -20.53 3.63 5.87
N SER A 83 -19.29 3.89 6.32
CA SER A 83 -18.95 5.13 7.00
C SER A 83 -19.36 6.34 6.17
N LYS A 84 -19.81 7.39 6.86
CA LYS A 84 -20.20 8.67 6.24
C LYS A 84 -19.09 9.25 5.37
N ILE A 85 -17.83 8.86 5.59
CA ILE A 85 -16.73 9.30 4.75
C ILE A 85 -16.88 8.88 3.26
N PHE A 86 -17.68 7.85 3.00
CA PHE A 86 -17.97 7.32 1.66
C PHE A 86 -19.30 7.80 1.08
N SER A 87 -19.94 8.81 1.68
CA SER A 87 -21.11 9.44 1.08
C SER A 87 -20.73 10.21 -0.20
N SER A 88 -21.70 10.43 -1.08
CA SER A 88 -21.50 11.13 -2.35
C SER A 88 -21.16 12.63 -2.18
N ASP A 89 -21.47 13.23 -1.03
CA ASP A 89 -21.01 14.58 -0.67
C ASP A 89 -19.60 14.61 -0.07
N TRP A 90 -18.94 13.46 0.12
CA TRP A 90 -17.57 13.35 0.60
C TRP A 90 -16.64 12.62 -0.38
N PHE A 91 -16.10 11.43 -0.05
CA PHE A 91 -15.16 10.71 -0.94
C PHE A 91 -15.83 9.72 -1.91
N GLY A 92 -17.16 9.64 -1.90
CA GLY A 92 -17.92 8.69 -2.71
C GLY A 92 -17.73 7.24 -2.27
N GLU A 93 -18.49 6.35 -2.89
CA GLU A 93 -18.60 4.93 -2.51
C GLU A 93 -17.24 4.27 -2.21
N GLY A 94 -17.17 3.59 -1.07
CA GLY A 94 -15.96 2.88 -0.63
C GLY A 94 -15.74 1.57 -1.40
N SER A 95 -16.82 0.93 -1.85
CA SER A 95 -16.79 -0.29 -2.67
C SER A 95 -17.91 -0.24 -3.72
N PRO A 96 -17.69 0.43 -4.86
CA PRO A 96 -18.69 0.54 -5.92
C PRO A 96 -19.10 -0.83 -6.49
N ASP A 97 -20.40 -1.14 -6.44
CA ASP A 97 -20.96 -2.38 -6.99
C ASP A 97 -21.34 -2.19 -8.47
N ASN A 98 -20.33 -2.06 -9.32
CA ASN A 98 -20.46 -2.00 -10.77
C ASN A 98 -19.29 -2.70 -11.46
N GLU A 99 -19.45 -3.04 -12.74
CA GLU A 99 -18.45 -3.79 -13.52
C GLU A 99 -17.05 -3.14 -13.56
N LEU A 100 -16.98 -1.82 -13.37
CA LEU A 100 -15.74 -1.07 -13.39
C LEU A 100 -15.16 -0.83 -12.00
N HIS A 101 -15.81 -1.27 -10.92
CA HIS A 101 -15.40 -0.97 -9.54
C HIS A 101 -15.13 0.52 -9.29
N THR A 102 -15.84 1.39 -10.02
CA THR A 102 -15.56 2.83 -10.10
C THR A 102 -16.64 3.61 -9.39
N VAL A 103 -16.27 4.63 -8.62
CA VAL A 103 -17.24 5.53 -7.97
C VAL A 103 -18.09 6.23 -9.04
N THR A 104 -19.42 6.15 -8.93
CA THR A 104 -20.34 6.69 -9.95
C THR A 104 -21.12 7.94 -9.52
N GLU A 105 -21.09 8.27 -8.23
CA GLU A 105 -21.80 9.42 -7.66
C GLU A 105 -20.87 10.38 -6.91
N GLY A 106 -21.31 11.64 -6.76
CA GLY A 106 -20.58 12.65 -6.01
C GLY A 106 -19.49 13.38 -6.78
N ARG A 107 -18.68 14.18 -6.06
CA ARG A 107 -17.59 14.97 -6.68
C ARG A 107 -16.51 14.10 -7.34
N TRP A 108 -16.33 12.89 -6.83
CA TRP A 108 -15.28 11.96 -7.24
C TRP A 108 -15.82 10.83 -8.14
N SER A 109 -16.99 11.02 -8.75
CA SER A 109 -17.50 10.10 -9.75
C SER A 109 -16.57 10.07 -10.97
N PHE A 110 -16.23 8.89 -11.48
CA PHE A 110 -15.45 8.69 -12.71
C PHE A 110 -14.13 9.48 -12.73
N VAL A 111 -13.41 9.52 -11.62
CA VAL A 111 -12.07 10.15 -11.56
C VAL A 111 -11.15 9.44 -12.56
N PRO A 112 -10.67 10.11 -13.62
CA PRO A 112 -10.00 9.45 -14.72
C PRO A 112 -8.56 9.09 -14.38
N MET A 113 -8.08 7.96 -14.91
CA MET A 113 -6.67 7.60 -14.96
C MET A 113 -5.97 8.34 -16.09
N MET A 114 -4.69 8.70 -15.91
CA MET A 114 -3.89 9.15 -17.05
C MET A 114 -3.71 7.97 -18.01
N MET A 115 -4.30 8.11 -19.19
CA MET A 115 -4.12 7.19 -20.31
C MET A 115 -2.91 7.60 -21.16
N ASN A 116 -2.41 6.67 -21.99
CA ASN A 116 -1.25 6.90 -22.87
C ASN A 116 -0.02 7.44 -22.12
N SER A 117 0.18 6.94 -20.90
CA SER A 117 1.14 7.50 -19.94
C SER A 117 2.61 7.15 -20.25
N ALA A 118 2.88 6.29 -21.24
CA ALA A 118 4.24 5.89 -21.63
C ALA A 118 5.16 7.05 -22.01
N GLY A 119 4.61 8.12 -22.61
CA GLY A 119 5.38 9.34 -22.92
C GLY A 119 5.64 10.24 -21.70
N TYR A 120 4.96 9.98 -20.59
CA TYR A 120 4.98 10.79 -19.38
C TYR A 120 5.75 10.12 -18.23
N THR A 121 5.53 8.82 -18.01
CA THR A 121 6.15 8.03 -16.95
C THR A 121 6.71 6.73 -17.50
N LYS A 122 7.79 6.23 -16.89
CA LYS A 122 8.35 4.91 -17.19
C LYS A 122 7.45 3.78 -16.66
N TRP A 123 6.74 4.05 -15.58
CA TRP A 123 5.92 3.06 -14.90
C TRP A 123 4.47 3.29 -15.27
N HIS A 124 3.90 2.29 -15.94
CA HIS A 124 2.51 2.20 -16.36
C HIS A 124 2.20 0.72 -16.56
N ASN A 125 0.92 0.36 -16.62
CA ASN A 125 0.52 -1.01 -16.96
C ASN A 125 0.51 -1.23 -18.48
N ALA A 126 0.23 -2.46 -18.92
CA ALA A 126 0.27 -2.82 -20.34
C ALA A 126 -0.71 -2.03 -21.22
N TYR A 127 -1.83 -1.58 -20.65
CA TYR A 127 -2.82 -0.73 -21.32
C TYR A 127 -2.42 0.75 -21.42
N GLY A 128 -1.23 1.10 -20.92
CA GLY A 128 -0.74 2.48 -20.92
C GLY A 128 -1.40 3.38 -19.88
N LEU A 129 -2.12 2.81 -18.91
CA LEU A 129 -2.65 3.55 -17.77
C LEU A 129 -1.54 3.78 -16.74
N MET A 130 -1.54 4.96 -16.10
CA MET A 130 -0.63 5.29 -15.00
C MET A 130 -1.00 4.51 -13.72
N ARG A 131 -0.78 3.19 -13.79
CA ARG A 131 -1.00 2.16 -12.80
C ARG A 131 0.28 1.36 -12.59
N ALA A 132 0.38 0.69 -11.44
CA ALA A 132 1.50 -0.20 -11.18
C ALA A 132 1.69 -1.20 -12.35
N PRO A 133 2.93 -1.45 -12.80
CA PRO A 133 3.18 -2.31 -13.98
C PRO A 133 2.64 -3.74 -13.86
N TRP A 134 2.49 -4.24 -12.63
CA TRP A 134 1.95 -5.57 -12.32
C TRP A 134 0.43 -5.59 -12.11
N ASN A 135 -0.25 -4.44 -12.22
CA ASN A 135 -1.69 -4.33 -12.14
C ASN A 135 -2.29 -4.09 -13.53
N LEU A 136 -2.84 -5.15 -14.13
CA LEU A 136 -3.41 -5.11 -15.48
C LEU A 136 -4.91 -4.82 -15.51
N ASP A 137 -5.43 -4.13 -14.50
CA ASP A 137 -6.75 -3.51 -14.58
C ASP A 137 -6.77 -2.46 -15.72
N SER A 138 -7.61 -2.69 -16.72
CA SER A 138 -7.80 -1.81 -17.88
C SER A 138 -8.81 -0.68 -17.65
N THR A 139 -9.39 -0.57 -16.45
CA THR A 139 -10.43 0.42 -16.15
C THR A 139 -9.88 1.85 -16.26
N PRO A 140 -10.46 2.75 -17.08
CA PRO A 140 -9.89 4.09 -17.28
C PRO A 140 -10.17 5.08 -16.14
N PHE A 141 -10.68 4.60 -15.00
CA PHE A 141 -11.06 5.38 -13.82
C PHE A 141 -10.50 4.76 -12.54
N VAL A 142 -10.43 5.52 -11.46
CA VAL A 142 -10.06 5.03 -10.11
C VAL A 142 -10.97 3.87 -9.71
N THR A 143 -10.37 2.78 -9.25
CA THR A 143 -11.08 1.58 -8.80
C THR A 143 -10.92 1.29 -7.30
N ARG A 144 -12.00 0.82 -6.66
CA ARG A 144 -12.08 0.43 -5.23
C ARG A 144 -12.90 -0.84 -5.06
N SER A 145 -12.59 -1.63 -4.03
CA SER A 145 -13.35 -2.83 -3.70
C SER A 145 -13.16 -3.20 -2.23
N MET A 146 -14.24 -3.60 -1.55
CA MET A 146 -14.16 -4.25 -0.23
C MET A 146 -13.87 -5.75 -0.33
N ASN A 147 -13.84 -6.31 -1.53
CA ASN A 147 -13.60 -7.73 -1.76
C ASN A 147 -12.14 -7.99 -2.15
N ILE A 148 -11.66 -9.19 -1.83
CA ILE A 148 -10.36 -9.74 -2.21
C ILE A 148 -10.57 -11.10 -2.87
N TYR A 149 -10.52 -11.14 -4.20
CA TYR A 149 -10.65 -12.36 -5.00
C TYR A 149 -11.88 -13.20 -4.61
N GLY A 150 -13.05 -12.56 -4.58
CA GLY A 150 -14.35 -13.21 -4.35
C GLY A 150 -14.73 -13.36 -2.88
N LEU A 151 -13.84 -13.00 -1.95
CA LEU A 151 -14.11 -12.95 -0.52
C LEU A 151 -14.37 -11.50 -0.08
N GLU A 152 -15.34 -11.29 0.80
CA GLU A 152 -15.44 -10.03 1.54
C GLU A 152 -14.21 -9.88 2.44
N ASN A 153 -13.50 -8.75 2.37
CA ASN A 153 -12.24 -8.60 3.10
C ASN A 153 -12.49 -8.70 4.62
N ASN A 154 -11.76 -9.62 5.27
CA ASN A 154 -11.88 -9.86 6.71
C ASN A 154 -11.07 -8.89 7.58
N LEU A 155 -10.40 -7.92 6.97
CA LEU A 155 -9.67 -6.85 7.63
C LEU A 155 -10.47 -5.55 7.64
N LYS A 156 -10.05 -4.65 8.50
CA LYS A 156 -10.53 -3.27 8.58
C LYS A 156 -9.36 -2.33 8.83
N PRO A 157 -9.54 -1.01 8.73
CA PRO A 157 -8.50 -0.04 9.03
C PRO A 157 -7.92 -0.27 10.44
N SER A 158 -6.67 0.12 10.66
CA SER A 158 -6.05 -0.06 11.97
C SER A 158 -6.79 0.71 13.07
N GLY A 159 -6.96 0.07 14.22
CA GLY A 159 -7.79 0.60 15.30
C GLY A 159 -7.01 1.09 16.51
N CYS A 160 -7.76 1.27 17.59
CA CYS A 160 -7.22 1.72 18.87
C CYS A 160 -6.13 0.78 19.44
N GLU A 161 -6.22 -0.53 19.20
CA GLU A 161 -5.22 -1.48 19.68
C GLU A 161 -3.87 -1.26 18.97
N GLU A 162 -3.89 -1.15 17.64
CA GLU A 162 -2.72 -0.91 16.82
C GLU A 162 -2.08 0.43 17.18
N TYR A 163 -2.87 1.48 17.36
CA TYR A 163 -2.37 2.79 17.76
C TYR A 163 -1.79 2.75 19.18
N HIS A 164 -2.47 2.12 20.12
CA HIS A 164 -1.94 1.92 21.48
C HIS A 164 -0.60 1.17 21.49
N ARG A 165 -0.43 0.15 20.64
CA ARG A 165 0.85 -0.57 20.46
C ARG A 165 1.90 0.29 19.78
N THR A 166 1.50 1.17 18.87
CA THR A 166 2.37 2.12 18.15
C THR A 166 2.91 3.19 19.09
N LEU A 167 2.08 3.72 19.99
CA LEU A 167 2.47 4.73 20.96
C LEU A 167 3.46 4.22 22.03
N LYS A 168 3.64 2.90 22.14
CA LYS A 168 4.64 2.28 23.03
C LYS A 168 6.02 2.10 22.41
N LYS A 169 6.22 2.50 21.15
CA LYS A 169 7.52 2.36 20.48
C LYS A 169 8.51 3.37 21.06
N SER A 170 9.62 2.87 21.58
CA SER A 170 10.64 3.69 22.24
C SER A 170 11.74 4.20 21.29
N ASN A 171 11.77 3.77 20.03
CA ASN A 171 12.76 4.24 19.06
C ASN A 171 12.18 4.43 17.67
N TRP A 172 12.81 5.32 16.90
CA TRP A 172 12.42 5.71 15.56
C TRP A 172 12.34 4.53 14.59
N MET A 173 13.35 3.67 14.54
CA MET A 173 13.37 2.55 13.59
C MET A 173 12.17 1.61 13.79
N SER A 174 11.80 1.35 15.05
CA SER A 174 10.63 0.55 15.39
C SER A 174 9.30 1.26 15.15
N LEU A 175 9.23 2.59 15.38
CA LEU A 175 8.06 3.40 15.10
C LEU A 175 7.80 3.47 13.59
N ALA A 176 8.81 3.86 12.80
CA ALA A 176 8.71 3.98 11.36
C ALA A 176 8.28 2.66 10.69
N LYS A 177 8.77 1.51 11.18
CA LYS A 177 8.32 0.20 10.71
C LYS A 177 6.82 -0.02 10.92
N VAL A 178 6.28 0.38 12.08
CA VAL A 178 4.86 0.20 12.39
C VAL A 178 3.98 1.23 11.70
N LEU A 179 4.44 2.48 11.55
CA LEU A 179 3.76 3.51 10.77
C LEU A 179 3.63 3.14 9.29
N ASN A 180 4.60 2.41 8.75
CA ASN A 180 4.57 1.86 7.39
C ASN A 180 3.60 0.67 7.24
N SER A 181 3.39 -0.10 8.31
CA SER A 181 2.65 -1.36 8.28
C SER A 181 1.42 -1.30 9.18
N ALA A 182 1.49 -1.86 10.39
CA ALA A 182 0.32 -2.16 11.20
C ALA A 182 -0.54 -0.94 11.59
N ALA A 183 0.00 0.29 11.60
CA ALA A 183 -0.80 1.49 11.94
C ALA A 183 -1.52 2.12 10.73
N HIS A 184 -1.24 1.67 9.51
CA HIS A 184 -1.65 2.37 8.29
C HIS A 184 -1.88 1.43 7.11
N GLY A 185 -0.97 0.50 6.82
CA GLY A 185 -0.96 -0.30 5.60
C GLY A 185 -2.27 -1.05 5.30
N HIS A 186 -3.03 -1.46 6.32
CA HIS A 186 -4.33 -2.10 6.11
C HIS A 186 -5.31 -1.21 5.33
N ILE A 187 -5.29 0.12 5.51
CA ILE A 187 -6.23 1.01 4.82
C ILE A 187 -6.08 0.95 3.29
N HIS A 188 -4.85 0.75 2.80
CA HIS A 188 -4.57 0.66 1.37
C HIS A 188 -5.19 -0.59 0.77
N GLU A 189 -5.07 -1.71 1.47
CA GLU A 189 -5.60 -3.00 1.04
C GLU A 189 -7.12 -3.04 1.15
N THR A 190 -7.68 -2.60 2.28
CA THR A 190 -9.13 -2.66 2.52
C THR A 190 -9.89 -1.64 1.66
N MET A 191 -9.27 -0.55 1.22
CA MET A 191 -9.84 0.37 0.22
C MET A 191 -9.69 -0.12 -1.22
N GLY A 192 -8.53 -0.70 -1.55
CA GLY A 192 -8.23 -1.14 -2.91
C GLY A 192 -8.97 -2.43 -3.27
N GLY A 193 -8.92 -3.43 -2.40
CA GLY A 193 -9.39 -4.77 -2.69
C GLY A 193 -8.69 -5.39 -3.91
N ALA A 194 -9.24 -6.51 -4.37
CA ALA A 194 -8.77 -7.23 -5.54
C ALA A 194 -9.84 -8.12 -6.17
N TRP A 195 -9.75 -8.36 -7.47
CA TRP A 195 -10.70 -9.16 -8.24
C TRP A 195 -10.06 -9.73 -9.51
N ASN A 196 -10.86 -10.45 -10.31
CA ASN A 196 -10.47 -11.04 -11.57
C ASN A 196 -9.24 -11.95 -11.45
N HIS A 197 -9.34 -12.93 -10.55
CA HIS A 197 -8.27 -13.88 -10.27
C HIS A 197 -8.79 -15.33 -10.22
N PRO A 198 -8.04 -16.35 -10.71
CA PRO A 198 -8.48 -17.75 -10.67
C PRO A 198 -8.85 -18.28 -9.29
N PHE A 199 -8.27 -17.72 -8.22
CA PHE A 199 -8.60 -18.06 -6.84
C PHE A 199 -10.08 -17.84 -6.49
N GLU A 200 -10.78 -16.93 -7.17
CA GLU A 200 -12.23 -16.73 -7.00
C GLU A 200 -13.01 -18.02 -7.19
N ALA A 201 -12.65 -18.81 -8.21
CA ALA A 201 -13.28 -20.10 -8.46
C ALA A 201 -12.94 -21.15 -7.40
N VAL A 202 -11.78 -21.03 -6.76
CA VAL A 202 -11.36 -21.94 -5.67
C VAL A 202 -12.19 -21.70 -4.41
N VAL A 203 -12.50 -20.44 -4.11
CA VAL A 203 -13.19 -20.06 -2.87
C VAL A 203 -14.71 -19.99 -3.00
N ALA A 204 -15.25 -19.96 -4.23
CA ALA A 204 -16.69 -19.81 -4.49
C ALA A 204 -17.58 -20.85 -3.77
N ASP A 205 -17.08 -22.08 -3.61
CA ASP A 205 -17.82 -23.19 -3.01
C ASP A 205 -17.45 -23.45 -1.54
N ILE A 206 -16.57 -22.63 -0.94
CA ILE A 206 -16.16 -22.78 0.46
C ILE A 206 -17.15 -22.04 1.36
N GLU A 207 -18.04 -22.80 1.99
CA GLU A 207 -18.88 -22.30 3.09
C GLU A 207 -17.98 -22.03 4.32
N ASP A 208 -18.05 -20.82 4.87
CA ASP A 208 -17.23 -20.34 6.00
C ASP A 208 -15.70 -20.53 5.82
N PRO A 209 -15.04 -19.78 4.91
CA PRO A 209 -13.62 -19.94 4.64
C PRO A 209 -12.74 -19.79 5.90
N PRO A 210 -11.83 -20.73 6.18
CA PRO A 210 -10.94 -20.60 7.33
C PRO A 210 -9.93 -19.47 7.12
N LEU A 211 -9.34 -18.99 8.22
CA LEU A 211 -8.39 -17.87 8.20
C LEU A 211 -7.23 -18.04 7.21
N ALA A 212 -6.77 -19.27 6.99
CA ALA A 212 -5.71 -19.58 6.02
C ALA A 212 -6.08 -19.20 4.58
N VAL A 213 -7.37 -19.32 4.20
CA VAL A 213 -7.87 -18.91 2.87
C VAL A 213 -7.77 -17.39 2.71
N PHE A 214 -8.26 -16.63 3.70
CA PHE A 214 -8.13 -15.17 3.72
C PHE A 214 -6.66 -14.71 3.73
N GLN A 215 -5.83 -15.33 4.57
CA GLN A 215 -4.40 -15.02 4.63
C GLN A 215 -3.72 -15.25 3.27
N PHE A 216 -4.06 -16.31 2.56
CA PHE A 216 -3.52 -16.53 1.22
C PHE A 216 -4.01 -15.49 0.20
N ALA A 217 -5.29 -15.09 0.25
CA ALA A 217 -5.82 -14.01 -0.59
C ALA A 217 -5.01 -12.70 -0.41
N HIS A 218 -4.78 -12.29 0.84
CA HIS A 218 -3.93 -11.14 1.18
C HIS A 218 -2.49 -11.27 0.64
N TRP A 219 -1.97 -12.49 0.62
CA TRP A 219 -0.64 -12.79 0.09
C TRP A 219 -0.56 -12.70 -1.44
N ILE A 220 -1.59 -13.10 -2.19
CA ILE A 220 -1.63 -12.91 -3.65
C ILE A 220 -1.46 -11.41 -3.97
N GLN A 221 -2.21 -10.54 -3.28
CA GLN A 221 -2.08 -9.08 -3.42
C GLN A 221 -0.66 -8.61 -3.06
N SER A 222 -0.16 -8.94 -1.87
CA SER A 222 1.11 -8.42 -1.34
C SER A 222 2.36 -8.92 -2.06
N SER A 223 2.32 -10.14 -2.60
CA SER A 223 3.44 -10.77 -3.30
C SER A 223 3.58 -10.35 -4.77
N SER A 224 2.50 -9.82 -5.39
CA SER A 224 2.50 -9.37 -6.78
C SER A 224 3.71 -8.50 -7.14
N LYS A 225 3.98 -7.48 -6.32
CA LYS A 225 5.14 -6.58 -6.49
C LYS A 225 6.48 -7.26 -6.21
N ILE A 226 6.52 -8.23 -5.30
CA ILE A 226 7.74 -8.96 -4.93
C ILE A 226 8.18 -9.83 -6.12
N LEU A 227 7.26 -10.65 -6.63
CA LEU A 227 7.55 -11.58 -7.71
C LEU A 227 7.76 -10.87 -9.06
N TRP A 228 7.08 -9.74 -9.29
CA TRP A 228 7.33 -8.92 -10.48
C TRP A 228 8.74 -8.30 -10.46
N ARG A 229 9.18 -7.73 -9.33
CA ARG A 229 10.56 -7.20 -9.18
C ARG A 229 11.63 -8.28 -9.30
N ALA A 230 11.32 -9.47 -8.80
CA ALA A 230 12.17 -10.65 -8.92
C ALA A 230 12.27 -11.17 -10.37
N GLY A 231 11.41 -10.70 -11.29
CA GLY A 231 11.32 -11.21 -12.65
C GLY A 231 10.69 -12.60 -12.74
N VAL A 232 10.08 -13.10 -11.65
CA VAL A 232 9.31 -14.35 -11.63
C VAL A 232 7.94 -14.12 -12.27
N VAL A 233 7.32 -12.97 -12.02
CA VAL A 233 6.08 -12.57 -12.70
C VAL A 233 6.42 -11.63 -13.83
N LYS A 234 5.92 -11.97 -15.02
CA LYS A 234 6.02 -11.13 -16.21
C LYS A 234 4.63 -10.81 -16.73
N CYS A 235 4.41 -9.53 -16.97
CA CYS A 235 3.19 -9.00 -17.54
C CYS A 235 3.35 -8.74 -19.04
N SER A 236 2.23 -8.68 -19.75
CA SER A 236 2.20 -8.25 -21.14
C SER A 236 2.88 -6.88 -21.31
N ASP A 237 3.66 -6.69 -22.37
CA ASP A 237 4.43 -5.44 -22.57
C ASP A 237 3.52 -4.27 -22.99
N SER A 238 2.52 -4.53 -23.83
CA SER A 238 1.55 -3.55 -24.31
C SER A 238 0.28 -4.22 -24.79
N CYS A 239 -0.87 -3.60 -24.52
CA CYS A 239 -2.20 -4.08 -24.89
C CYS A 239 -3.06 -2.91 -25.40
N ASP A 240 -3.96 -3.18 -26.34
CA ASP A 240 -4.99 -2.22 -26.71
C ASP A 240 -6.07 -2.19 -25.62
N MET A 241 -6.74 -1.04 -25.43
CA MET A 241 -7.85 -0.93 -24.46
C MET A 241 -9.02 -1.89 -24.75
N SER A 242 -9.11 -2.43 -25.97
CA SER A 242 -10.10 -3.44 -26.36
C SER A 242 -9.63 -4.88 -26.19
N THR A 243 -8.34 -5.10 -25.86
CA THR A 243 -7.80 -6.43 -25.62
C THR A 243 -8.45 -7.01 -24.36
N PRO A 244 -9.05 -8.21 -24.41
CA PRO A 244 -9.62 -8.84 -23.22
C PRO A 244 -8.56 -9.15 -22.17
N THR A 245 -8.93 -9.11 -20.90
CA THR A 245 -8.02 -9.41 -19.79
C THR A 245 -7.41 -10.81 -19.84
N SER A 246 -8.13 -11.79 -20.41
CA SER A 246 -7.61 -13.14 -20.60
C SER A 246 -6.39 -13.19 -21.53
N GLU A 247 -6.23 -12.21 -22.42
CA GLU A 247 -5.11 -12.10 -23.37
C GLU A 247 -4.03 -11.12 -22.88
N CYS A 248 -4.41 -10.12 -22.07
CA CYS A 248 -3.51 -9.16 -21.46
C CYS A 248 -3.41 -9.39 -19.95
N ASN A 249 -2.58 -10.35 -19.57
CA ASN A 249 -2.39 -10.76 -18.18
C ASN A 249 -0.90 -10.78 -17.79
N CYS A 250 -0.66 -11.06 -16.51
CA CYS A 250 0.63 -11.45 -15.98
C CYS A 250 0.61 -12.95 -15.69
N ALA A 251 1.77 -13.59 -15.84
CA ALA A 251 1.97 -15.00 -15.54
C ALA A 251 3.40 -15.23 -15.04
N CYS A 252 3.71 -16.47 -14.61
CA CYS A 252 5.08 -16.84 -14.34
C CYS A 252 5.93 -16.69 -15.62
N ASP A 253 7.09 -16.06 -15.52
CA ASP A 253 8.08 -16.05 -16.60
C ASP A 253 8.69 -17.45 -16.73
N GLU A 254 8.40 -18.12 -17.85
CA GLU A 254 8.88 -19.49 -18.12
C GLU A 254 10.39 -19.62 -17.97
N LYS A 255 11.17 -18.58 -18.30
CA LYS A 255 12.63 -18.63 -18.19
C LYS A 255 13.09 -18.50 -16.74
N ALA A 256 12.43 -17.69 -15.94
CA ALA A 256 12.74 -17.51 -14.52
C ALA A 256 12.48 -18.78 -13.70
N ILE A 257 11.51 -19.60 -14.09
CA ILE A 257 11.13 -20.84 -13.39
C ILE A 257 11.64 -22.13 -14.07
N ALA A 258 12.22 -22.05 -15.27
CA ALA A 258 12.67 -23.23 -16.02
C ALA A 258 13.64 -24.12 -15.22
N GLY A 259 13.30 -25.40 -15.10
CA GLY A 259 14.13 -26.40 -14.42
C GLY A 259 14.16 -26.31 -12.90
N ARG A 260 13.32 -25.44 -12.31
CA ARG A 260 13.20 -25.24 -10.87
C ARG A 260 11.92 -25.88 -10.35
N ARG A 261 11.93 -26.29 -9.09
CA ARG A 261 10.72 -26.75 -8.38
C ARG A 261 10.03 -25.55 -7.74
N SER A 262 8.71 -25.58 -7.66
CA SER A 262 7.91 -24.44 -7.19
C SER A 262 8.31 -23.98 -5.79
N TYR A 263 8.58 -24.90 -4.86
CA TYR A 263 9.06 -24.56 -3.52
C TYR A 263 10.45 -23.90 -3.51
N GLU A 264 11.32 -24.15 -4.50
CA GLU A 264 12.63 -23.50 -4.61
C GLU A 264 12.46 -22.03 -5.01
N VAL A 265 11.46 -21.73 -5.84
CA VAL A 265 11.09 -20.35 -6.20
C VAL A 265 10.47 -19.64 -5.01
N LEU A 266 9.50 -20.27 -4.34
CA LEU A 266 8.81 -19.70 -3.19
C LEU A 266 9.77 -19.44 -2.01
N ASP A 267 10.74 -20.34 -1.77
CA ASP A 267 11.74 -20.21 -0.70
C ASP A 267 12.79 -19.13 -1.00
N GLU A 268 13.30 -19.06 -2.23
CA GLU A 268 14.35 -18.08 -2.61
C GLU A 268 13.91 -16.64 -2.33
N TYR A 269 12.64 -16.33 -2.58
CA TYR A 269 12.08 -14.99 -2.37
C TYR A 269 11.43 -14.81 -0.99
N GLY A 270 11.68 -15.73 -0.06
CA GLY A 270 11.23 -15.64 1.34
C GLY A 270 9.72 -15.75 1.53
N LEU A 271 8.97 -16.20 0.52
CA LEU A 271 7.51 -16.29 0.62
C LEU A 271 7.11 -17.33 1.67
N LEU A 272 7.77 -18.49 1.69
CA LEU A 272 7.46 -19.57 2.65
C LEU A 272 7.82 -19.24 4.12
N ASP A 273 8.48 -18.12 4.38
CA ASP A 273 8.73 -17.66 5.76
C ASP A 273 7.51 -16.98 6.39
N SER A 274 6.64 -16.38 5.57
CA SER A 274 5.55 -15.52 6.03
C SER A 274 4.18 -15.88 5.46
N LEU A 275 4.15 -16.58 4.32
CA LEU A 275 2.94 -17.09 3.67
C LEU A 275 2.22 -18.10 4.55
N THR A 276 0.89 -18.01 4.58
CA THR A 276 0.00 -19.08 5.01
C THR A 276 -0.80 -19.58 3.82
N PHE A 277 -0.97 -20.90 3.73
CA PHE A 277 -1.75 -21.59 2.70
C PHE A 277 -2.66 -22.66 3.35
N PHE A 278 -3.37 -23.43 2.53
CA PHE A 278 -4.27 -24.49 2.97
C PHE A 278 -4.22 -25.70 2.04
N ASP A 279 -4.46 -26.90 2.58
CA ASP A 279 -4.58 -28.12 1.77
C ASP A 279 -6.03 -28.35 1.27
N SER A 280 -6.26 -29.46 0.57
CA SER A 280 -7.59 -29.82 0.03
C SER A 280 -8.65 -30.06 1.11
N ASP A 281 -8.23 -30.38 2.33
CA ASP A 281 -9.11 -30.56 3.50
C ASP A 281 -9.24 -29.25 4.30
N LEU A 282 -8.73 -28.13 3.76
CA LEU A 282 -8.71 -26.80 4.36
C LEU A 282 -7.88 -26.70 5.65
N ASN A 283 -6.95 -27.63 5.89
CA ASN A 283 -6.02 -27.49 7.01
C ASN A 283 -4.99 -26.41 6.72
N THR A 284 -4.67 -25.61 7.73
CA THR A 284 -3.68 -24.53 7.63
C THR A 284 -2.26 -25.07 7.44
N LEU A 285 -1.56 -24.51 6.46
CA LEU A 285 -0.14 -24.73 6.18
C LEU A 285 0.62 -23.42 6.37
N ASP A 286 1.53 -23.40 7.34
CA ASP A 286 2.38 -22.24 7.65
C ASP A 286 3.88 -22.59 7.49
N SER A 287 4.75 -21.63 7.79
CA SER A 287 6.20 -21.81 7.69
C SER A 287 6.73 -23.02 8.47
N SER A 288 6.08 -23.43 9.56
CA SER A 288 6.47 -24.62 10.33
C SER A 288 6.20 -25.94 9.60
N LYS A 289 5.26 -25.94 8.64
CA LYS A 289 4.94 -27.09 7.78
C LYS A 289 5.86 -27.16 6.57
N PHE A 290 6.26 -26.01 6.03
CA PHE A 290 7.15 -25.91 4.88
C PHE A 290 8.62 -26.09 5.26
N LYS A 291 9.04 -25.61 6.43
CA LYS A 291 10.44 -25.63 6.86
C LYS A 291 10.68 -26.54 8.05
N ASP A 292 11.92 -27.01 8.21
CA ASP A 292 12.33 -27.72 9.41
C ASP A 292 12.71 -26.75 10.55
N HIS A 293 13.04 -27.31 11.71
CA HIS A 293 13.46 -26.54 12.90
C HIS A 293 14.75 -25.72 12.69
N LYS A 294 15.47 -25.92 11.57
CA LYS A 294 16.66 -25.17 11.19
C LYS A 294 16.35 -24.14 10.09
N GLY A 295 15.10 -24.02 9.67
CA GLY A 295 14.68 -23.14 8.57
C GLY A 295 14.98 -23.70 7.17
N SER A 296 15.34 -24.98 7.05
CA SER A 296 15.55 -25.61 5.74
C SER A 296 14.22 -26.02 5.13
N ILE A 297 14.01 -25.69 3.85
CA ILE A 297 12.82 -26.06 3.10
C ILE A 297 12.62 -27.58 3.00
N ARG A 298 11.37 -28.03 3.11
CA ARG A 298 10.97 -29.43 2.96
C ARG A 298 10.40 -29.65 1.57
N GLU A 299 10.98 -30.60 0.83
CA GLU A 299 10.39 -31.10 -0.42
C GLU A 299 9.04 -31.79 -0.16
N VAL A 300 8.89 -32.44 0.99
CA VAL A 300 7.65 -33.07 1.43
C VAL A 300 7.11 -32.30 2.64
N ILE A 301 5.99 -31.62 2.45
CA ILE A 301 5.30 -30.85 3.48
C ILE A 301 4.94 -31.77 4.63
N GLN A 302 5.14 -31.30 5.87
CA GLN A 302 4.86 -32.11 7.04
C GLN A 302 3.40 -32.60 7.03
N GLY A 303 3.20 -33.91 7.05
CA GLY A 303 1.88 -34.55 7.05
C GLY A 303 1.33 -34.92 5.67
N HIS A 304 2.08 -34.66 4.60
CA HIS A 304 1.65 -34.90 3.21
C HIS A 304 2.56 -35.92 2.52
N THR A 305 2.07 -36.50 1.43
CA THR A 305 2.85 -37.26 0.46
C THR A 305 3.68 -36.33 -0.43
N LYS A 306 4.58 -36.91 -1.22
CA LYS A 306 5.41 -36.15 -2.15
C LYS A 306 4.57 -35.52 -3.27
N GLU A 307 3.59 -36.26 -3.75
CA GLU A 307 2.68 -35.85 -4.81
C GLU A 307 1.78 -34.70 -4.33
N GLU A 308 1.13 -34.84 -3.16
CA GLU A 308 0.32 -33.76 -2.56
C GLU A 308 1.16 -32.51 -2.29
N SER A 309 2.38 -32.69 -1.75
CA SER A 309 3.29 -31.55 -1.50
C SER A 309 3.63 -30.81 -2.79
N LYS A 310 3.86 -31.54 -3.88
CA LYS A 310 4.15 -30.96 -5.19
C LYS A 310 2.95 -30.15 -5.69
N GLU A 311 1.75 -30.73 -5.66
CA GLU A 311 0.51 -30.07 -6.10
C GLU A 311 0.23 -28.80 -5.28
N ILE A 312 0.45 -28.86 -3.97
CA ILE A 312 0.31 -27.71 -3.07
C ILE A 312 1.30 -26.60 -3.43
N TYR A 313 2.59 -26.91 -3.62
CA TYR A 313 3.59 -25.90 -3.99
C TYR A 313 3.37 -25.33 -5.40
N ASP A 314 2.93 -26.14 -6.36
CA ASP A 314 2.60 -25.67 -7.70
C ASP A 314 1.38 -24.73 -7.65
N SER A 315 0.31 -25.14 -6.95
CA SER A 315 -0.89 -24.31 -6.77
C SER A 315 -0.57 -22.97 -6.11
N MET A 316 0.28 -22.96 -5.07
CA MET A 316 0.77 -21.71 -4.48
C MET A 316 1.45 -20.82 -5.52
N LEU A 317 2.44 -21.34 -6.25
CA LEU A 317 3.21 -20.54 -7.21
C LEU A 317 2.33 -20.02 -8.35
N ASP A 318 1.44 -20.85 -8.90
CA ASP A 318 0.56 -20.48 -10.01
C ASP A 318 -0.39 -19.33 -9.62
N ASN A 319 -0.98 -19.39 -8.42
CA ASN A 319 -1.83 -18.32 -7.90
C ASN A 319 -1.02 -17.04 -7.64
N LEU A 320 0.18 -17.14 -7.05
CA LEU A 320 1.00 -15.96 -6.79
C LEU A 320 1.57 -15.32 -8.07
N CYS A 321 1.66 -16.09 -9.16
CA CYS A 321 2.13 -15.60 -10.44
C CYS A 321 1.09 -14.79 -11.23
N THR A 322 -0.16 -14.81 -10.79
CA THR A 322 -1.27 -14.08 -11.42
C THR A 322 -1.78 -13.04 -10.40
N PRO A 323 -1.44 -11.75 -10.51
CA PRO A 323 -1.89 -10.77 -9.52
C PRO A 323 -3.39 -10.46 -9.54
N GLY A 324 -4.11 -10.85 -10.60
CA GLY A 324 -5.45 -10.36 -10.87
C GLY A 324 -5.48 -8.84 -11.08
N HIS A 325 -6.59 -8.22 -10.69
CA HIS A 325 -6.75 -6.77 -10.62
C HIS A 325 -6.69 -6.30 -9.18
N LEU A 326 -6.06 -5.16 -8.96
CA LEU A 326 -5.86 -4.55 -7.66
C LEU A 326 -6.44 -3.15 -7.70
N GLY A 327 -7.26 -2.76 -6.71
CA GLY A 327 -7.75 -1.38 -6.66
C GLY A 327 -6.62 -0.39 -6.45
N ASP A 328 -6.83 0.83 -6.94
CA ASP A 328 -5.76 1.82 -7.06
C ASP A 328 -5.14 2.17 -5.69
N MET A 329 -5.92 2.17 -4.61
CA MET A 329 -5.44 2.44 -3.26
C MET A 329 -4.38 1.45 -2.76
N PHE A 330 -4.34 0.22 -3.24
CA PHE A 330 -3.42 -0.79 -2.73
C PHE A 330 -1.99 -0.66 -3.27
N GLN A 331 -1.82 0.02 -4.41
CA GLN A 331 -0.61 -0.08 -5.22
C GLN A 331 0.16 1.24 -5.35
N ALA A 332 1.26 1.22 -6.10
CA ALA A 332 2.07 2.42 -6.37
C ALA A 332 1.29 3.55 -7.06
N SER A 333 0.10 3.29 -7.58
CA SER A 333 -0.83 4.27 -8.15
C SER A 333 -1.84 4.85 -7.15
N SER A 334 -1.73 4.54 -5.86
CA SER A 334 -2.65 5.00 -4.81
C SER A 334 -2.93 6.51 -4.74
N PRO A 335 -2.01 7.43 -5.10
CA PRO A 335 -2.33 8.86 -5.11
C PRO A 335 -3.40 9.28 -6.15
N ASN A 336 -3.76 8.38 -7.06
CA ASN A 336 -4.89 8.58 -7.95
C ASN A 336 -6.23 8.64 -7.23
N ASP A 337 -6.37 7.92 -6.11
CA ASP A 337 -7.53 7.98 -5.25
C ASP A 337 -7.41 9.18 -4.29
N VAL A 338 -8.47 9.98 -4.18
CA VAL A 338 -8.48 11.17 -3.34
C VAL A 338 -8.23 10.86 -1.85
N THR A 339 -8.64 9.69 -1.38
CA THR A 339 -8.49 9.28 0.03
C THR A 339 -7.03 9.11 0.46
N PHE A 340 -6.11 8.85 -0.49
CA PHE A 340 -4.66 8.80 -0.24
C PHE A 340 -4.12 10.05 0.45
N TRP A 341 -4.67 11.21 0.09
CA TRP A 341 -4.15 12.50 0.53
C TRP A 341 -4.46 12.83 2.00
N VAL A 342 -5.39 12.10 2.61
CA VAL A 342 -5.85 12.37 3.99
C VAL A 342 -5.44 11.31 5.00
N ILE A 343 -4.89 10.18 4.56
CA ILE A 343 -4.42 9.10 5.47
C ILE A 343 -2.99 9.34 5.98
N HIS A 344 -2.15 10.04 5.23
CA HIS A 344 -0.75 10.28 5.61
C HIS A 344 -0.62 11.35 6.71
N SER A 345 -1.54 12.31 6.76
CA SER A 345 -1.66 13.25 7.88
C SER A 345 -1.98 12.53 9.20
N THR A 346 -2.66 11.38 9.14
CA THR A 346 -2.98 10.59 10.34
C THR A 346 -1.75 9.95 10.96
N ILE A 347 -0.85 9.38 10.13
CA ILE A 347 0.43 8.85 10.64
C ILE A 347 1.38 9.96 11.07
N ASP A 348 1.35 11.11 10.39
CA ASP A 348 2.13 12.30 10.76
C ASP A 348 1.70 12.84 12.13
N ARG A 349 0.39 12.87 12.41
CA ARG A 349 -0.14 13.20 13.74
C ARG A 349 0.39 12.28 14.84
N VAL A 350 0.45 10.97 14.58
CA VAL A 350 1.05 10.00 15.53
C VAL A 350 2.54 10.27 15.70
N TRP A 351 3.27 10.54 14.61
CA TRP A 351 4.69 10.81 14.65
C TRP A 351 5.03 12.11 15.39
N HIS A 352 4.28 13.19 15.13
CA HIS A 352 4.36 14.45 15.87
C HIS A 352 4.12 14.23 17.37
N PHE A 353 3.08 13.47 17.72
CA PHE A 353 2.82 13.14 19.12
C PHE A 353 4.05 12.48 19.74
N MET A 354 4.56 11.38 19.17
CA MET A 354 5.73 10.67 19.70
C MET A 354 6.96 11.58 19.88
N ARG A 355 7.16 12.57 19.00
CA ARG A 355 8.30 13.51 19.09
C ARG A 355 8.12 14.64 20.10
N LEU A 356 6.88 14.98 20.47
CA LEU A 356 6.57 15.98 21.50
C LEU A 356 6.52 15.40 22.92
N GLY A 357 6.53 14.07 23.06
CA GLY A 357 6.46 13.38 24.35
C GLY A 357 7.72 13.54 25.22
N ASP A 358 7.55 13.32 26.52
CA ASP A 358 8.62 13.52 27.51
C ASP A 358 9.47 12.24 27.70
N THR A 359 10.71 12.30 27.22
CA THR A 359 11.96 11.78 27.85
C THR A 359 12.58 10.40 27.55
N GLU A 360 12.03 9.49 26.74
CA GLU A 360 12.76 8.23 26.39
C GLU A 360 12.65 7.77 24.91
N TYR A 361 12.30 8.69 24.00
CA TYR A 361 12.20 8.36 22.57
C TYR A 361 13.55 8.49 21.85
N ASP A 362 14.16 7.35 21.51
CA ASP A 362 15.39 7.29 20.74
C ASP A 362 15.13 7.62 19.26
N GLN A 363 15.60 8.79 18.84
CA GLN A 363 15.45 9.31 17.48
C GLN A 363 16.58 8.87 16.53
N THR A 364 17.42 7.92 16.95
CA THR A 364 18.54 7.44 16.15
C THR A 364 18.04 6.77 14.87
N TRP A 365 18.66 7.17 13.75
CA TRP A 365 18.36 6.63 12.43
C TRP A 365 19.49 5.71 11.97
N GLU A 366 19.13 4.48 11.64
CA GLU A 366 20.08 3.46 11.21
C GLU A 366 19.97 3.21 9.71
N ALA A 367 21.12 2.93 9.07
CA ALA A 367 21.15 2.46 7.70
C ALA A 367 21.03 0.93 7.68
N THR A 368 19.80 0.42 7.51
CA THR A 368 19.48 -1.00 7.71
C THR A 368 19.19 -1.77 6.42
N THR A 369 19.16 -1.11 5.27
CA THR A 369 18.75 -1.73 4.01
C THR A 369 19.60 -1.24 2.82
N PRO A 370 19.89 -2.10 1.84
CA PRO A 370 20.54 -1.65 0.59
C PRO A 370 19.60 -0.88 -0.33
N CYS A 371 18.28 -0.94 -0.11
CA CYS A 371 17.31 -0.26 -0.95
C CYS A 371 17.38 1.27 -0.78
N TYR A 372 17.49 1.98 -1.90
CA TYR A 372 17.55 3.45 -1.92
C TYR A 372 16.24 4.06 -1.41
N GLY A 373 16.33 5.24 -0.81
CA GLY A 373 15.16 5.96 -0.27
C GLY A 373 14.86 5.64 1.19
N HIS A 374 15.51 4.64 1.80
CA HIS A 374 15.24 4.25 3.19
C HIS A 374 16.25 4.70 4.23
N ASN A 375 17.49 4.94 3.81
CA ASN A 375 18.57 5.24 4.73
C ASN A 375 18.66 6.76 4.97
N PRO A 376 19.20 7.21 6.12
CA PRO A 376 19.22 8.62 6.51
C PRO A 376 19.92 9.55 5.50
N LYS A 377 20.91 9.04 4.76
CA LYS A 377 21.67 9.81 3.76
C LYS A 377 21.11 9.73 2.34
N ASN A 378 20.05 8.96 2.09
CA ASN A 378 19.45 8.92 0.77
C ASN A 378 18.63 10.19 0.53
N PHE A 379 18.71 10.72 -0.68
CA PHE A 379 17.94 11.90 -1.08
C PHE A 379 16.51 11.51 -1.42
N GLN A 380 15.59 12.41 -1.08
CA GLN A 380 14.21 12.40 -1.51
C GLN A 380 14.00 13.50 -2.54
N PRO A 381 13.07 13.32 -3.51
CA PRO A 381 12.89 14.23 -4.64
C PRO A 381 12.11 15.51 -4.27
N PHE A 382 12.40 16.08 -3.11
CA PHE A 382 11.76 17.28 -2.61
C PHE A 382 12.80 18.37 -2.41
N SER A 383 12.46 19.60 -2.81
CA SER A 383 13.26 20.80 -2.65
C SER A 383 12.31 21.98 -2.41
N SER A 384 12.81 23.07 -1.84
CA SER A 384 12.03 24.32 -1.66
C SER A 384 10.78 24.17 -0.78
N LEU A 385 10.75 23.19 0.11
CA LEU A 385 9.58 22.94 0.95
C LEU A 385 9.52 23.87 2.16
N PHE A 386 10.67 24.35 2.64
CA PHE A 386 10.77 25.00 3.95
C PHE A 386 11.27 26.45 3.85
N GLY A 387 11.09 27.10 2.69
CA GLY A 387 11.52 28.48 2.45
C GLY A 387 13.04 28.63 2.25
N ASP A 388 13.73 27.53 2.02
CA ASP A 388 15.15 27.39 1.77
C ASP A 388 15.48 27.28 0.26
N ASP A 389 16.77 27.39 -0.06
CA ASP A 389 17.30 27.58 -1.43
C ASP A 389 16.82 26.49 -2.42
N HIS A 390 16.50 26.92 -3.65
CA HIS A 390 15.62 26.17 -4.55
C HIS A 390 16.25 24.93 -5.22
N ASP A 391 17.56 24.73 -5.09
CA ASP A 391 18.31 23.80 -5.96
C ASP A 391 18.81 22.51 -5.28
N LYS A 392 18.49 22.28 -4.01
CA LYS A 392 18.96 21.10 -3.27
C LYS A 392 17.82 20.17 -2.83
N TYR A 393 17.94 18.89 -3.19
CA TYR A 393 17.11 17.84 -2.62
C TYR A 393 17.48 17.53 -1.17
N TYR A 394 16.48 17.26 -0.34
CA TYR A 394 16.71 16.84 1.05
C TYR A 394 17.08 15.38 1.15
N THR A 395 17.99 15.06 2.05
CA THR A 395 18.14 13.70 2.56
C THR A 395 16.98 13.34 3.49
N ASN A 396 16.75 12.04 3.70
CA ASN A 396 15.84 11.57 4.73
C ASN A 396 16.13 12.24 6.08
N LYS A 397 17.40 12.30 6.52
CA LYS A 397 17.81 12.93 7.78
C LYS A 397 17.42 14.40 7.86
N GLU A 398 17.65 15.15 6.79
CA GLU A 398 17.25 16.56 6.72
C GLU A 398 15.73 16.71 6.81
N LEU A 399 14.95 15.90 6.07
CA LEU A 399 13.48 15.91 6.17
C LEU A 399 12.98 15.58 7.56
N TYR A 400 13.55 14.57 8.23
CA TYR A 400 13.16 14.24 9.59
C TYR A 400 13.35 15.39 10.57
N ASP A 401 14.44 16.15 10.42
CA ASP A 401 14.70 17.31 11.26
C ASP A 401 13.75 18.48 10.93
N LEU A 402 13.54 18.74 9.64
CA LEU A 402 12.67 19.82 9.15
C LEU A 402 11.17 19.58 9.45
N LEU A 403 10.74 18.32 9.40
CA LEU A 403 9.40 17.84 9.74
C LEU A 403 9.19 17.66 11.25
N SER A 404 10.04 18.25 12.09
CA SER A 404 9.79 18.26 13.54
C SER A 404 8.61 19.15 13.88
N PRO A 405 7.69 18.73 14.77
CA PRO A 405 6.68 19.63 15.31
C PRO A 405 7.27 20.78 16.14
N THR A 406 8.57 20.71 16.47
CA THR A 406 9.35 21.76 17.14
C THR A 406 10.22 22.58 16.18
N SER A 407 10.16 22.29 14.88
CA SER A 407 10.91 23.03 13.85
C SER A 407 10.20 24.33 13.53
N ASP A 408 10.92 25.45 13.57
CA ASP A 408 10.40 26.76 13.13
C ASP A 408 10.07 26.79 11.63
N SER A 409 10.55 25.81 10.86
CA SER A 409 10.33 25.73 9.41
C SER A 409 9.06 24.98 9.02
N LEU A 410 8.47 24.18 9.92
CA LEU A 410 7.25 23.43 9.63
C LEU A 410 6.05 24.39 9.76
N PRO A 411 5.20 24.54 8.72
CA PRO A 411 4.15 25.56 8.73
C PRO A 411 2.91 25.17 9.55
N TYR A 412 2.92 24.02 10.21
CA TYR A 412 1.79 23.51 10.97
C TYR A 412 2.24 22.67 12.18
N VAL A 413 1.31 22.53 13.13
CA VAL A 413 1.31 21.51 14.16
C VAL A 413 -0.15 21.11 14.41
N TYR A 414 -0.40 19.86 14.79
CA TYR A 414 -1.75 19.40 15.09
C TYR A 414 -2.25 20.03 16.40
N ASP A 415 -3.50 20.47 16.40
CA ASP A 415 -4.16 21.14 17.53
C ASP A 415 -4.27 20.24 18.78
N ASN A 416 -4.48 18.93 18.57
CA ASN A 416 -4.51 17.95 19.65
C ASN A 416 -4.03 16.56 19.19
N PHE A 417 -3.66 15.74 20.17
CA PHE A 417 -3.24 14.34 20.00
C PHE A 417 -4.14 13.41 20.83
N GLU A 418 -5.44 13.71 20.86
CA GLU A 418 -6.42 12.95 21.61
C GLU A 418 -7.13 11.91 20.73
N TRP A 419 -7.38 10.72 21.30
CA TRP A 419 -8.27 9.70 20.74
C TRP A 419 -9.30 9.28 21.80
N PRO A 420 -10.34 10.12 22.05
CA PRO A 420 -11.26 9.92 23.17
C PRO A 420 -12.02 8.59 23.10
N HIS A 421 -12.39 8.12 21.90
CA HIS A 421 -13.02 6.82 21.70
C HIS A 421 -12.08 5.66 22.10
N CYS A 422 -10.79 5.76 21.80
CA CYS A 422 -9.81 4.76 22.24
C CYS A 422 -9.63 4.77 23.77
N THR A 423 -9.55 5.95 24.38
CA THR A 423 -9.51 6.09 25.84
C THR A 423 -10.77 5.51 26.49
N PHE A 424 -11.94 5.74 25.89
CA PHE A 424 -13.22 5.17 26.36
C PHE A 424 -13.23 3.64 26.32
N LEU A 425 -12.60 3.03 25.32
CA LEU A 425 -12.39 1.58 25.24
C LEU A 425 -11.33 1.05 26.22
N GLY A 426 -10.68 1.91 27.01
CA GLY A 426 -9.68 1.55 28.02
C GLY A 426 -8.24 1.54 27.53
N TYR A 427 -7.97 1.99 26.29
CA TYR A 427 -6.61 2.13 25.80
C TYR A 427 -5.94 3.35 26.42
N ARG A 428 -4.70 3.18 26.88
CA ARG A 428 -3.87 4.30 27.34
C ARG A 428 -3.20 4.94 26.13
N MET A 429 -3.74 6.07 25.69
CA MET A 429 -3.28 6.84 24.52
C MET A 429 -2.27 7.92 24.93
N THR A 430 -1.17 7.49 25.56
CA THR A 430 -0.08 8.38 25.99
C THR A 430 1.22 7.91 25.35
N ASN A 431 2.08 8.86 24.97
CA ASN A 431 3.43 8.63 24.47
C ASN A 431 4.47 8.62 25.60
#